data_AF-A0A174T6P4-F1
#
_entry.id   AF-A0A174T6P4-F1
#
_cell.length_a   1.000
_cell.length_b   1.000
_cell.length_c   1.000
_cell.angle_alpha   90.00
_cell.angle_beta   90.00
_cell.angle_gamma   90.00
#
_symmetry.space_group_name_H-M   'P 1'
#
loop_
_entity.id
_entity.type
_entity.pdbx_description
1 polymer ?
#
loop_
_entity_poly.entity_id
_entity_poly.type
_entity_poly.pdbx_seq_one_letter_code
_entity_poly.pdbx_strand_id
1 'polypeptide(L)' 'MANLTTKELTALSDQLNFEKTLYCKYQEAAQECTEEDLKPCFQQYADQHRQNYDCLLGYLK' A
#
# COMPACT_ATOMS: atom_id res chain seq x y z
N MET A 1 -1.77 21.50 -6.31
CA MET A 1 -0.31 21.43 -6.47
C MET A 1 0.33 21.61 -5.11
N ALA A 2 0.57 20.49 -4.42
CA ALA A 2 1.35 20.55 -3.20
C ALA A 2 2.76 21.06 -3.55
N ASN A 3 3.18 22.18 -2.95
CA ASN A 3 4.57 22.65 -3.03
C ASN A 3 5.45 21.73 -2.19
N LEU A 4 5.50 20.46 -2.56
CA LEU A 4 6.33 19.46 -1.89
C LEU A 4 7.78 19.75 -2.23
N THR A 5 8.61 19.83 -1.21
CA THR A 5 10.06 19.88 -1.37
C THR A 5 10.55 18.57 -1.99
N THR A 6 11.74 18.59 -2.60
CA THR A 6 12.36 17.38 -3.15
C THR A 6 12.44 16.24 -2.13
N LYS A 7 12.69 16.56 -0.86
CA LYS A 7 12.73 15.56 0.23
C LYS A 7 11.37 14.91 0.46
N GLU A 8 10.30 15.69 0.45
CA GLU A 8 8.94 15.18 0.60
C GLU A 8 8.53 14.34 -0.61
N LEU A 9 8.89 14.75 -1.83
CA LEU A 9 8.66 13.95 -3.04
C LEU A 9 9.39 12.60 -2.99
N THR A 10 10.65 12.58 -2.54
CA THR A 10 11.41 11.34 -2.36
C THR A 10 10.78 10.47 -1.28
N ALA A 11 10.46 11.03 -0.10
CA ALA A 11 9.82 10.28 0.98
C ALA A 11 8.46 9.70 0.56
N LEU A 12 7.68 10.44 -0.22
CA LEU A 12 6.37 10.02 -0.71
C LEU A 12 6.52 8.94 -1.78
N SER A 13 7.54 9.02 -2.65
CA SER A 13 7.88 7.96 -3.60
C SER A 13 8.33 6.67 -2.91
N ASP A 14 9.15 6.77 -1.86
CA ASP A 14 9.56 5.64 -1.02
C ASP A 14 8.34 5.01 -0.33
N GLN A 15 7.47 5.83 0.25
CA GLN A 15 6.24 5.36 0.89
C GLN A 15 5.32 4.67 -0.12
N LEU A 16 5.12 5.23 -1.32
CA LEU A 16 4.35 4.59 -2.39
C LEU A 16 4.92 3.22 -2.76
N ASN A 17 6.24 3.11 -2.84
CA ASN A 17 6.89 1.84 -3.17
C ASN A 17 6.75 0.83 -2.02
N PHE A 18 6.76 1.30 -0.78
CA PHE A 18 6.52 0.50 0.41
C PHE A 18 5.08 -0.03 0.47
N GLU A 19 4.07 0.83 0.30
CA GLU A 19 2.65 0.42 0.27
C GLU A 19 2.40 -0.62 -0.84
N LYS A 20 2.97 -0.42 -2.02
CA LYS A 20 2.88 -1.41 -3.13
C LYS A 20 3.51 -2.75 -2.75
N THR A 21 4.67 -2.73 -2.10
CA THR A 21 5.35 -3.95 -1.66
C THR A 21 4.52 -4.69 -0.62
N LEU A 22 3.94 -3.98 0.35
CA LEU A 22 3.07 -4.57 1.36
C LEU A 22 1.79 -5.15 0.74
N TYR A 23 1.15 -4.43 -0.18
CA TYR A 23 0.00 -4.94 -0.92
C TYR A 23 0.29 -6.30 -1.56
N CYS A 24 1.41 -6.41 -2.31
CA CYS A 24 1.81 -7.67 -2.93
C CYS A 24 2.01 -8.77 -1.88
N LYS A 25 2.76 -8.49 -0.81
CA LYS A 25 3.04 -9.47 0.26
C LYS A 25 1.78 -9.95 0.96
N TYR A 26 0.83 -9.07 1.24
CA TYR A 26 -0.45 -9.45 1.83
C TYR A 26 -1.31 -10.25 0.87
N GLN A 27 -1.24 -9.94 -0.43
CA GLN A 27 -1.94 -10.70 -1.45
C GLN A 27 -1.36 -12.11 -1.62
N GLU A 28 -0.03 -12.25 -1.63
CA GLU A 28 0.68 -13.53 -1.60
C GLU A 28 0.33 -14.30 -0.32
N ALA A 29 0.40 -13.65 0.85
CA ALA A 29 0.01 -14.26 2.12
C ALA A 29 -1.45 -14.74 2.13
N ALA A 30 -2.38 -13.98 1.53
CA ALA A 30 -3.78 -14.40 1.40
C ALA A 30 -3.95 -15.63 0.49
N GLN A 31 -3.10 -15.79 -0.53
CA GLN A 31 -3.11 -16.94 -1.43
C GLN A 31 -2.50 -18.18 -0.78
N GLU A 32 -1.38 -18.02 -0.07
CA GLU A 32 -0.68 -19.09 0.63
C GLU A 32 -1.39 -19.52 1.93
N CYS A 33 -2.20 -18.63 2.52
CA CYS A 33 -2.96 -18.93 3.72
C CYS A 33 -3.99 -20.03 3.44
N THR A 34 -3.99 -21.05 4.28
CA THR A 34 -4.96 -22.15 4.24
C THR A 34 -6.11 -21.98 5.23
N GLU A 35 -5.96 -21.10 6.22
CA GLU A 35 -7.01 -20.78 7.20
C GLU A 35 -8.04 -19.80 6.60
N GLU A 36 -9.29 -20.25 6.51
CA GLU A 36 -10.38 -19.47 5.92
C GLU A 36 -10.70 -18.19 6.70
N ASP A 37 -10.48 -18.18 8.02
CA ASP A 37 -10.69 -17.00 8.88
C ASP A 37 -9.60 -15.92 8.72
N LEU A 38 -8.38 -16.29 8.30
CA LEU A 38 -7.26 -15.35 8.15
C LEU A 38 -7.16 -14.74 6.75
N LYS A 39 -7.62 -15.45 5.71
CA LYS A 39 -7.73 -14.92 4.34
C LYS A 39 -8.41 -13.56 4.24
N PRO A 40 -9.61 -13.34 4.82
CA PRO A 40 -10.27 -12.04 4.75
C PRO A 40 -9.47 -10.95 5.48
N CYS A 41 -8.81 -11.27 6.59
CA CYS A 41 -7.92 -10.32 7.27
C CYS A 41 -6.78 -9.87 6.35
N PHE A 42 -6.09 -10.78 5.68
CA PHE A 42 -5.02 -10.43 4.74
C PHE A 42 -5.53 -9.62 3.55
N GLN A 43 -6.71 -9.96 3.02
CA GLN A 43 -7.36 -9.16 1.97
C GLN A 43 -7.70 -7.75 2.45
N GLN A 44 -8.24 -7.60 3.65
CA GLN A 44 -8.53 -6.28 4.24
C GLN A 44 -7.26 -5.43 4.37
N TYR A 45 -6.14 -6.01 4.81
CA TYR A 45 -4.86 -5.30 4.88
C TYR A 45 -4.34 -4.92 3.48
N ALA A 46 -4.42 -5.83 2.51
CA ALA A 46 -4.07 -5.52 1.13
C ALA A 46 -4.91 -4.34 0.61
N ASP A 47 -6.22 -4.39 0.76
CA ASP A 47 -7.10 -3.29 0.32
C ASP A 47 -6.82 -1.97 1.04
N GLN A 48 -6.44 -2.01 2.32
CA GLN A 48 -6.01 -0.82 3.05
C GLN A 48 -4.71 -0.23 2.47
N HIS A 49 -3.70 -1.05 2.19
CA HIS A 49 -2.45 -0.62 1.56
C HIS A 49 -2.67 -0.04 0.17
N ARG A 50 -3.61 -0.63 -0.59
CA ARG A 50 -4.03 -0.08 -1.88
C ARG A 50 -4.66 1.30 -1.73
N GLN A 51 -5.59 1.48 -0.79
CA GLN A 51 -6.20 2.78 -0.52
C GLN A 51 -5.17 3.82 -0.06
N ASN A 52 -4.20 3.42 0.78
CA ASN A 52 -3.11 4.29 1.19
C ASN A 52 -2.27 4.72 -0.02
N TYR A 53 -1.94 3.80 -0.91
CA TYR A 53 -1.22 4.09 -2.16
C TYR A 53 -1.99 5.09 -3.03
N ASP A 54 -3.28 4.87 -3.28
CA ASP A 54 -4.12 5.78 -4.07
C ASP A 54 -4.23 7.18 -3.43
N CYS A 55 -4.35 7.24 -2.10
CA CYS A 55 -4.34 8.49 -1.35
C CYS A 55 -3.01 9.24 -1.49
N LEU A 56 -1.88 8.53 -1.33
CA LEU A 56 -0.55 9.08 -1.49
C LEU A 56 -0.32 9.60 -2.91
N LEU A 57 -0.76 8.83 -3.92
CA LEU A 57 -0.70 9.22 -5.33
C LEU A 57 -1.54 10.49 -5.59
N GLY A 58 -2.62 10.71 -4.84
CA GLY A 58 -3.41 11.93 -4.87
C GLY A 58 -2.63 13.19 -4.49
N TYR A 59 -1.65 13.11 -3.58
CA TYR A 59 -0.80 14.25 -3.24
C TYR A 59 0.23 14.61 -4.34
N LEU A 60 0.49 13.67 -5.26
CA LEU A 60 1.37 13.90 -6.41
C LEU A 60 0.63 14.46 -7.65
N LYS A 61 -0.71 14.51 -7.62
CA LYS A 61 -1.55 15.02 -8.72
C LYS A 61 -1.86 16.52 -8.62
#